data_AF-A0A4R2JVK1-F1
#
_entry.id   AF-A0A4R2JVK1-F1
#
_cell.length_a   1.000
_cell.length_b   1.000
_cell.length_c   1.000
_cell.angle_alpha   90.00
_cell.angle_beta   90.00
_cell.angle_gamma   90.00
#
_symmetry.space_group_name_H-M   'P 1'
#
loop_
_entity.id
_entity.type
_entity.pdbx_description
1 polymer ?
#
loop_
_entity_poly.entity_id
_entity_poly.type
_entity_poly.pdbx_seq_one_letter_code
_entity_poly.pdbx_strand_id
1 'polypeptide(L)' 'MVRRSLHARAPDEVTSAEHYTRCDRLGLHYGHAFQVLRHIRVGAGEVLAEYRLPLRRLWIHVLLFPHKNDMFRR' A
#
# COMPACT_ATOMS: atom_id res chain seq x y z
N MET A 1 -2.97 21.37 -8.75
CA MET A 1 -4.19 20.87 -9.40
C MET A 1 -4.30 19.32 -9.44
N VAL A 2 -3.20 18.55 -9.31
CA VAL A 2 -3.18 17.06 -9.45
C VAL A 2 -3.76 16.27 -8.26
N ARG A 3 -3.68 16.76 -7.01
CA ARG A 3 -4.17 16.01 -5.83
C ARG A 3 -5.69 15.80 -5.81
N ARG A 4 -6.48 16.79 -6.24
CA ARG A 4 -7.95 16.68 -6.23
C ARG A 4 -8.47 15.63 -7.21
N SER A 5 -7.81 15.44 -8.36
CA SER A 5 -8.23 14.42 -9.32
C SER A 5 -7.90 13.00 -8.85
N LEU A 6 -6.80 12.80 -8.11
CA LEU A 6 -6.45 11.50 -7.54
C LEU A 6 -7.47 11.02 -6.49
N HIS A 7 -7.87 11.91 -5.58
CA HIS A 7 -8.91 11.59 -4.58
C HIS A 7 -10.28 11.32 -5.21
N ALA A 8 -10.61 11.94 -6.34
CA ALA A 8 -11.87 11.70 -7.04
C ALA A 8 -11.92 10.33 -7.73
N ARG A 9 -10.78 9.81 -8.20
CA ARG A 9 -10.69 8.48 -8.81
C ARG A 9 -10.61 7.36 -7.78
N ALA A 10 -10.15 7.67 -6.56
CA ALA A 10 -10.09 6.74 -5.43
C ALA A 10 -10.93 7.27 -4.24
N PRO A 11 -12.27 7.14 -4.31
CA PRO A 11 -13.16 7.69 -3.28
C PRO A 11 -13.22 6.82 -2.02
N ASP A 12 -13.03 5.51 -2.14
CA ASP A 12 -13.21 4.57 -1.02
C ASP A 12 -11.97 4.54 -0.14
N GLU A 13 -12.16 4.66 1.17
CA GLU A 13 -11.07 4.61 2.14
C GLU A 13 -10.92 3.21 2.73
N VAL A 14 -9.67 2.76 2.84
CA VAL A 14 -9.28 1.54 3.55
C VAL A 14 -8.28 1.93 4.63
N THR A 15 -8.56 1.53 5.86
CA THR A 15 -7.61 1.81 6.96
C THR A 15 -6.38 0.93 6.82
N SER A 16 -5.22 1.41 7.27
CA SER A 16 -4.00 0.60 7.25
C SER A 16 -4.13 -0.67 8.10
N ALA A 17 -4.81 -0.60 9.23
CA ALA A 17 -5.10 -1.75 10.08
C ALA A 17 -5.94 -2.82 9.36
N GLU A 18 -6.99 -2.39 8.65
CA GLU A 18 -7.81 -3.29 7.84
C GLU A 18 -7.01 -3.95 6.72
N HIS A 19 -6.19 -3.17 6.01
CA HIS A 19 -5.30 -3.71 4.99
C HIS A 19 -4.36 -4.78 5.54
N TYR A 20 -3.64 -4.49 6.62
CA TYR A 20 -2.71 -5.46 7.21
C TYR A 20 -3.42 -6.67 7.83
N THR A 21 -4.62 -6.50 8.38
CA THR A 21 -5.46 -7.63 8.83
C THR A 21 -5.86 -8.53 7.68
N ARG A 22 -6.24 -7.97 6.53
CA ARG A 22 -6.54 -8.75 5.32
C ARG A 22 -5.30 -9.47 4.79
N CYS A 23 -4.14 -8.81 4.79
CA CYS A 23 -2.87 -9.44 4.45
C CYS A 23 -2.55 -10.64 5.36
N ASP A 24 -2.70 -10.46 6.67
CA ASP A 24 -2.46 -11.50 7.66
C ASP A 24 -3.35 -12.73 7.43
N ARG A 25 -4.66 -12.52 7.16
CA ARG A 25 -5.61 -13.59 6.79
C ARG A 25 -5.24 -14.32 5.50
N LEU A 26 -4.46 -13.70 4.62
CA LEU A 26 -3.94 -14.29 3.38
C LEU A 26 -2.54 -14.90 3.55
N GLY A 27 -2.03 -15.00 4.78
CA GLY A 27 -0.69 -15.52 5.07
C GLY A 27 0.46 -14.53 4.86
N LEU A 28 0.15 -13.25 4.61
CA LEU A 28 1.13 -12.19 4.46
C LEU A 28 1.35 -11.48 5.81
N HIS A 29 2.17 -12.09 6.65
CA HIS A 29 2.49 -11.60 7.98
C HIS A 29 3.54 -10.46 7.94
N TYR A 30 3.07 -9.22 7.79
CA TYR A 30 3.94 -8.05 7.80
C TYR A 30 4.41 -7.70 9.21
N GLY A 31 5.72 -7.73 9.43
CA GLY A 31 6.32 -7.20 10.68
C GLY A 31 6.14 -5.69 10.82
N HIS A 32 6.14 -5.18 12.06
CA HIS A 32 5.85 -3.78 12.39
C HIS A 32 6.67 -2.75 11.59
N ALA A 33 7.93 -3.06 11.27
CA ALA A 33 8.78 -2.18 10.44
C ALA A 33 8.29 -2.00 8.99
N PHE A 34 7.49 -2.94 8.48
CA PHE A 34 6.89 -2.89 7.13
C PHE A 34 5.45 -2.35 7.15
N GLN A 35 4.90 -2.07 8.33
CA GLN A 35 3.55 -1.51 8.50
C GLN A 35 3.54 0.02 8.39
N VAL A 36 4.11 0.55 7.31
CA VAL A 36 4.34 1.99 7.09
C VAL A 36 3.16 2.73 6.45
N LEU A 37 2.13 2.02 6.00
CA LEU A 37 0.92 2.61 5.43
C LEU A 37 0.12 3.38 6.50
N ARG A 38 -0.29 4.60 6.14
CA ARG A 38 -1.13 5.47 6.99
C ARG A 38 -2.55 5.57 6.48
N HIS A 39 -2.70 5.71 5.17
CA HIS A 39 -3.99 5.87 4.54
C HIS A 39 -3.98 5.24 3.15
N ILE A 40 -5.06 4.56 2.80
CA ILE A 40 -5.24 3.92 1.51
C ILE A 40 -6.58 4.39 0.97
N ARG A 41 -6.57 4.83 -0.28
CA ARG A 41 -7.77 5.09 -1.06
C ARG A 41 -7.76 4.21 -2.29
N VAL A 42 -8.92 3.68 -2.64
CA VAL A 42 -9.11 2.80 -3.79
C VAL A 42 -10.28 3.26 -4.65
N GLY A 43 -10.21 3.01 -5.95
CA GLY A 43 -11.30 3.26 -6.88
C GLY A 43 -10.84 3.34 -8.33
N ALA A 44 -11.74 3.10 -9.27
CA ALA A 44 -11.45 3.12 -10.72
C ALA A 44 -10.23 2.28 -11.13
N GLY A 45 -9.92 1.21 -10.40
CA GLY A 45 -8.71 0.37 -10.63
C GLY A 45 -7.40 1.01 -10.16
N GLU A 46 -7.45 2.17 -9.49
CA GLU A 46 -6.30 2.87 -8.93
C GLU A 46 -6.25 2.71 -7.39
N VAL A 47 -5.03 2.87 -6.87
CA VAL A 47 -4.76 2.94 -5.42
C VAL A 47 -3.92 4.18 -5.13
N LEU A 48 -4.37 5.00 -4.19
CA LEU A 48 -3.60 6.10 -3.61
C LEU A 48 -3.21 5.73 -2.18
N ALA A 49 -1.91 5.56 -1.95
CA ALA A 49 -1.37 5.16 -0.65
C ALA A 49 -0.47 6.23 -0.05
N GLU A 50 -0.70 6.56 1.21
CA GLU A 50 0.16 7.43 2.01
C GLU A 50 1.07 6.58 2.92
N TYR A 51 2.37 6.79 2.79
CA TYR A 51 3.39 6.10 3.58
C TYR A 51 4.05 7.06 4.55
N ARG A 52 4.28 6.61 5.79
CA ARG A 52 5.15 7.29 6.74
C ARG A 52 6.32 6.40 7.09
N LEU A 53 7.50 6.78 6.63
CA LEU A 53 8.73 6.09 6.95
C LEU A 53 9.17 6.45 8.39
N PRO A 54 9.45 5.46 9.27
CA PRO A 54 10.12 5.74 10.52
C PRO A 54 11.55 6.20 10.21
N LEU A 55 11.91 7.42 10.61
CA LEU A 55 13.26 7.96 10.40
C LEU A 55 14.30 7.12 11.14
N ARG A 56 15.05 6.29 10.40
CA ARG A 56 16.52 6.26 10.34
C ARG A 56 16.99 5.06 9.52
N ARG A 57 17.84 5.38 8.53
CA ARG A 57 18.55 4.50 7.60
C ARG A 57 17.78 4.15 6.32
N LEU A 58 17.86 5.12 5.39
CA LEU A 58 17.68 4.95 3.95
C LEU A 58 18.48 3.75 3.44
N TRP A 59 17.78 2.67 3.11
CA TRP A 59 18.06 1.82 1.95
C TRP A 59 16.71 1.43 1.36
N ILE A 60 16.02 2.38 0.72
CA ILE A 60 14.85 2.05 -0.09
C ILE A 60 15.41 1.60 -1.44
N HIS A 61 15.79 0.33 -1.53
CA HIS A 61 15.51 -0.36 -2.78
C HIS A 61 13.99 -0.25 -2.93
N VAL A 62 13.56 0.68 -3.79
CA VAL A 62 12.18 0.73 -4.27
C VAL A 62 11.81 -0.71 -4.59
N LEU A 63 10.74 -1.15 -3.94
CA LEU A 63 10.09 -2.45 -4.11
C LEU A 63 9.61 -2.61 -5.56
N LEU A 64 10.53 -2.70 -6.50
CA LEU A 64 10.39 -3.48 -7.70
C LEU A 64 11.02 -4.83 -7.35
N PHE A 65 10.30 -5.63 -6.56
CA PHE A 65 10.53 -7.07 -6.62
C PHE A 65 10.00 -7.51 -7.98
N PRO A 66 10.85 -7.87 -8.97
CA PRO A 66 10.36 -8.34 -10.27
C PRO A 66 9.43 -9.54 -10.14
N HIS A 67 9.51 -10.28 -9.03
CA HIS A 67 8.71 -11.48 -8.76
C HIS A 67 7.26 -11.21 -8.30
N LYS A 68 6.89 -10.00 -7.86
CA LYS A 68 5.49 -9.78 -7.37
C LYS A 68 4.46 -9.63 -8.50
N ASN A 69 4.88 -9.41 -9.75
CA ASN A 69 3.97 -9.34 -10.90
C ASN A 69 3.47 -10.71 -11.38
N ASP A 70 4.09 -11.82 -10.98
CA ASP A 70 3.67 -13.17 -11.37
C ASP A 70 2.60 -13.77 -10.45
N MET A 71 2.28 -13.12 -9.32
CA MET A 71 1.31 -13.68 -8.36
C MET A 71 -0.16 -13.54 -8.80
N PHE A 72 -0.45 -12.81 -9.89
CA PHE A 72 -1.80 -12.63 -10.45
C PHE A 72 -1.95 -13.08 -11.91
N ARG A 73 -0.96 -13.75 -12.49
CA ARG A 73 -1.11 -14.42 -13.78
C ARG A 73 -1.27 -15.92 -13.52
N ARG A 74 -2.48 -16.42 -13.78
CA ARG A 74 -2.70 -17.84 -14.08
C ARG A 74 -2.08 -18.17 -15.43
#